data_AF-A0AA40S5I3-F1
#
_entry.id   AF-A0AA40S5I3-F1
#
_cell.length_a   1.000
_cell.length_b   1.000
_cell.length_c   1.000
_cell.angle_alpha   90.00
_cell.angle_beta   90.00
_cell.angle_gamma   90.00
#
_symmetry.space_group_name_H-M   'P 1'
#
loop_
_entity.id
_entity.type
_entity.pdbx_description
1 polymer ?
#
loop_
_entity_poly.entity_id
_entity_poly.type
_entity_poly.pdbx_seq_one_letter_code
_entity_poly.pdbx_strand_id
1 'polypeptide(L)'
;MAKDTNIADTLFDGAATWATLSPEQQARIGAVALELAVAGAIAEYLPGPAERAGAEAQRLALKALEFVALSVDGIGRQWVDDVGGKPRIRIPSVIGRVCVPCGCSQEDPCQEGCGWHDDVTCTACAGSGEVAYG
;
A
#
# COMPACT_ATOMS: atom_id res chain seq x y z
N MET A 1 -21.16 5.49 16.75
CA MET A 1 -21.38 5.03 15.36
C MET A 1 -20.08 4.43 14.88
N ALA A 2 -20.06 3.18 14.42
CA ALA A 2 -18.86 2.64 13.78
C ALA A 2 -18.54 3.55 12.59
N LYS A 3 -17.34 4.14 12.54
CA LYS A 3 -16.91 4.90 11.36
C LYS A 3 -17.02 3.94 10.18
N ASP A 4 -17.71 4.34 9.12
CA ASP A 4 -17.70 3.60 7.86
C ASP A 4 -16.25 3.61 7.35
N THR A 5 -15.53 2.51 7.57
CA THR A 5 -14.13 2.37 7.14
C THR A 5 -14.10 1.66 5.80
N ASN A 6 -13.21 2.10 4.92
CA ASN A 6 -12.93 1.46 3.64
C ASN A 6 -11.64 0.63 3.67
N ILE A 7 -11.09 0.35 4.85
CA ILE A 7 -9.88 -0.44 5.05
C ILE A 7 -10.28 -1.85 5.49
N ALA A 8 -9.70 -2.88 4.87
CA ALA A 8 -9.89 -4.26 5.30
C ALA A 8 -9.06 -4.55 6.56
N ASP A 9 -9.53 -5.45 7.42
CA ASP A 9 -8.81 -5.92 8.61
C ASP A 9 -7.64 -6.86 8.26
N THR A 10 -7.63 -7.40 7.04
CA THR A 10 -6.50 -8.15 6.46
C THR A 10 -5.65 -7.28 5.55
N LEU A 11 -4.32 -7.45 5.61
CA LEU A 11 -3.37 -6.78 4.73
C LEU A 11 -3.25 -7.50 3.38
N PHE A 12 -2.81 -6.77 2.36
CA PHE A 12 -2.45 -7.32 1.06
C PHE A 12 -1.01 -7.87 1.13
N ASP A 13 -0.87 -9.19 1.04
CA ASP A 13 0.43 -9.85 1.00
C ASP A 13 0.95 -9.91 -0.44
N GLY A 14 1.86 -8.98 -0.76
CA GLY A 14 2.49 -8.91 -2.07
C GLY A 14 3.36 -10.13 -2.40
N ALA A 15 4.00 -10.76 -1.40
CA ALA A 15 4.87 -11.91 -1.62
C ALA A 15 4.06 -13.19 -1.88
N ALA A 16 3.01 -13.42 -1.09
CA ALA A 16 2.07 -14.52 -1.34
C ALA A 16 1.39 -14.35 -2.70
N THR A 17 0.94 -13.13 -3.03
CA THR A 17 0.34 -12.83 -4.33
C THR A 17 1.30 -13.09 -5.48
N TRP A 18 2.55 -12.61 -5.37
CA TRP A 18 3.60 -12.83 -6.34
C TRP A 18 3.82 -14.33 -6.63
N ALA A 19 3.83 -15.15 -5.59
CA ALA A 19 4.02 -16.59 -5.72
C ALA A 19 2.92 -17.31 -6.51
N THR A 20 1.73 -16.70 -6.65
CA THR A 20 0.62 -17.26 -7.45
C THR A 20 0.70 -16.90 -8.94
N LEU A 21 1.55 -15.93 -9.30
CA LEU A 21 1.69 -15.48 -10.68
C LEU A 21 2.46 -16.50 -11.53
N SER A 22 2.14 -16.55 -12.81
CA SER A 22 2.91 -17.33 -13.77
C SER A 22 4.34 -16.79 -13.89
N PRO A 23 5.33 -17.62 -14.29
CA PRO A 23 6.70 -17.14 -14.50
C PRO A 23 6.79 -15.97 -15.49
N GLU A 24 5.92 -15.92 -16.48
CA GLU A 24 5.87 -14.83 -17.46
C GLU A 24 5.36 -13.53 -16.84
N GLN A 25 4.31 -13.61 -16.01
CA GLN A 25 3.79 -12.46 -15.25
C GLN A 25 4.85 -11.92 -14.28
N GLN A 26 5.50 -12.81 -13.53
CA GLN A 26 6.60 -12.46 -12.62
C GLN A 26 7.74 -11.78 -13.38
N ALA A 27 8.17 -12.33 -14.51
CA ALA A 27 9.25 -11.75 -15.31
C ALA A 27 8.91 -10.33 -15.81
N ARG A 28 7.68 -10.11 -16.29
CA ARG A 28 7.24 -8.78 -16.76
C ARG A 28 7.20 -7.76 -15.65
N ILE A 29 6.56 -8.08 -14.52
CA ILE A 29 6.47 -7.15 -13.38
C ILE A 29 7.87 -6.90 -12.81
N GLY A 30 8.68 -7.95 -12.69
CA GLY A 30 10.04 -7.89 -12.14
C GLY A 30 10.97 -7.01 -12.98
N ALA A 31 10.89 -7.11 -14.31
CA ALA A 31 11.67 -6.26 -15.21
C ALA A 31 11.35 -4.78 -15.00
N VAL A 32 10.07 -4.40 -14.98
CA VAL A 32 9.65 -3.00 -14.79
C VAL A 32 9.96 -2.51 -13.38
N ALA A 33 9.83 -3.35 -12.35
CA ALA A 33 10.19 -3.00 -10.98
C ALA A 33 11.70 -2.71 -10.84
N LEU A 34 12.55 -3.49 -11.52
CA LEU A 34 14.00 -3.24 -11.56
C LEU A 34 14.32 -1.92 -12.27
N GLU A 35 13.68 -1.62 -13.40
CA GLU A 35 13.84 -0.34 -14.08
C GLU A 35 13.43 0.85 -13.19
N LEU A 36 12.30 0.72 -12.47
CA LEU A 36 11.83 1.73 -11.52
C LEU A 36 12.85 1.99 -10.41
N ALA A 37 13.41 0.93 -9.81
CA ALA A 37 14.40 1.03 -8.75
C ALA A 37 15.70 1.71 -9.25
N VAL A 38 16.20 1.29 -10.42
CA VAL A 38 17.40 1.90 -11.02
C VAL A 38 17.16 3.36 -11.38
N ALA A 39 16.01 3.69 -11.96
CA ALA A 39 15.67 5.07 -12.31
C ALA A 39 15.59 5.99 -11.07
N GLY A 40 15.01 5.49 -9.97
CA GLY A 40 15.01 6.19 -8.69
C GLY A 40 16.43 6.45 -8.16
N ALA A 41 17.30 5.45 -8.20
CA ALA A 41 18.70 5.61 -7.77
C ALA A 41 19.47 6.62 -8.64
N ILE A 42 19.22 6.64 -9.96
CA ILE A 42 19.79 7.65 -10.87
C ILE A 42 19.30 9.06 -10.48
N ALA A 43 17.99 9.21 -10.26
CA ALA A 43 17.39 10.48 -9.88
C ALA A 43 17.93 11.01 -8.54
N GLU A 44 18.14 10.12 -7.56
CA GLU A 44 18.57 10.50 -6.22
C GLU A 44 20.07 10.79 -6.13
N TYR A 45 20.91 9.99 -6.80
CA TYR A 45 22.36 9.99 -6.55
C TYR A 45 23.22 10.60 -7.66
N LEU A 46 22.68 10.88 -8.85
CA LEU A 46 23.47 11.34 -10.01
C LEU A 46 23.05 12.73 -10.48
N PRO A 47 23.71 13.82 -10.07
CA PRO A 47 23.27 15.18 -10.39
C PRO A 47 23.35 15.53 -11.89
N GLY A 48 22.57 16.52 -12.31
CA GLY A 48 22.67 17.13 -13.63
C GLY A 48 21.80 16.43 -14.68
N PRO A 49 22.29 16.21 -15.92
CA PRO A 49 21.47 15.59 -16.97
C PRO A 49 20.98 14.17 -16.61
N ALA A 50 21.76 13.42 -15.83
CA ALA A 50 21.41 12.08 -15.39
C ALA A 50 20.21 12.10 -14.43
N GLU A 51 20.23 12.95 -13.40
CA GLU A 51 19.12 13.18 -12.46
C GLU A 51 17.80 13.41 -13.19
N ARG A 52 17.79 14.36 -14.15
CA ARG A 52 16.59 14.69 -14.92
C ARG A 52 16.08 13.50 -15.74
N ALA A 53 16.99 12.73 -16.36
CA ALA A 53 16.62 11.54 -17.11
C ALA A 53 16.10 10.43 -16.18
N GLY A 54 16.73 10.24 -15.02
CA GLY A 54 16.32 9.29 -13.99
C GLY A 54 14.92 9.60 -13.46
N ALA A 55 14.62 10.86 -13.14
CA ALA A 55 13.30 11.26 -12.64
C ALA A 55 12.19 10.98 -13.67
N GLU A 56 12.44 11.27 -14.95
CA GLU A 56 11.47 10.97 -16.00
C GLU A 56 11.33 9.46 -16.25
N ALA A 57 12.44 8.71 -16.22
CA ALA A 57 12.42 7.26 -16.31
C ALA A 57 11.65 6.64 -15.13
N GLN A 58 11.82 7.15 -13.91
CA GLN A 58 11.11 6.70 -12.72
C GLN A 58 9.60 6.91 -12.86
N ARG A 59 9.19 8.09 -13.35
CA ARG A 59 7.78 8.41 -13.61
C ARG A 59 7.16 7.47 -14.65
N LEU A 60 7.88 7.16 -15.73
CA LEU A 60 7.42 6.26 -16.79
C LEU A 60 7.35 4.80 -16.29
N ALA A 61 8.39 4.35 -15.58
CA ALA A 61 8.47 3.01 -15.02
C ALA A 61 7.38 2.76 -13.97
N LEU A 62 7.03 3.77 -13.14
CA LEU A 62 5.94 3.65 -12.17
C LEU A 62 4.60 3.40 -12.87
N LYS A 63 4.29 4.17 -13.92
CA LYS A 63 3.07 3.96 -14.72
C LYS A 63 3.04 2.61 -15.41
N ALA A 64 4.19 2.19 -15.94
CA ALA A 64 4.32 0.87 -16.55
C ALA A 64 4.10 -0.23 -15.50
N LEU A 65 4.65 -0.07 -14.29
CA LEU A 65 4.52 -1.02 -13.19
C LEU A 65 3.05 -1.17 -12.76
N GLU A 66 2.36 -0.05 -12.55
CA GLU A 66 0.92 -0.03 -12.25
C GLU A 66 0.13 -0.76 -13.33
N PHE A 67 0.42 -0.49 -14.60
CA PHE A 67 -0.25 -1.15 -15.71
C PHE A 67 0.00 -2.66 -15.74
N VAL A 68 1.25 -3.12 -15.67
CA VAL A 68 1.56 -4.56 -15.74
C VAL A 68 1.14 -5.32 -14.49
N ALA A 69 1.15 -4.68 -13.32
CA ALA A 69 0.75 -5.31 -12.07
C ALA A 69 -0.77 -5.34 -11.90
N LEU A 70 -1.51 -4.28 -12.26
CA LEU A 70 -2.93 -4.13 -11.92
C LEU A 70 -3.91 -4.40 -13.08
N SER A 71 -3.42 -4.61 -14.30
CA SER A 71 -4.26 -4.99 -15.44
C SER A 71 -4.74 -6.46 -15.37
N VAL A 72 -5.57 -6.86 -16.34
CA VAL A 72 -6.20 -8.20 -16.41
C VAL A 72 -5.16 -9.33 -16.38
N ASP A 73 -3.97 -9.09 -16.92
CA ASP A 73 -2.88 -10.06 -16.96
C ASP A 73 -1.92 -9.95 -15.76
N GLY A 74 -2.27 -9.16 -14.74
CA GLY A 74 -1.54 -8.98 -13.49
C GLY A 74 -2.24 -9.65 -12.30
N ILE A 75 -2.26 -8.96 -11.15
CA ILE A 75 -2.91 -9.44 -9.91
C ILE A 75 -4.42 -9.12 -9.86
N GLY A 76 -4.93 -8.35 -10.83
CA GLY A 76 -6.32 -7.88 -10.85
C GLY A 76 -6.71 -7.07 -9.60
N ARG A 77 -7.86 -7.41 -8.99
CA ARG A 77 -8.43 -6.72 -7.81
C ARG A 77 -8.24 -7.49 -6.49
N GLN A 78 -7.21 -8.33 -6.36
CA GLN A 78 -6.96 -9.11 -5.13
C GLN A 78 -6.74 -8.25 -3.87
N TRP A 79 -6.40 -6.96 -4.04
CA TRP A 79 -6.30 -5.95 -2.98
C TRP A 79 -7.66 -5.38 -2.53
N VAL A 80 -8.76 -5.81 -3.15
CA VAL A 80 -10.13 -5.45 -2.77
C VAL A 80 -10.77 -6.63 -2.06
N ASP A 81 -11.36 -6.36 -0.89
CA ASP A 81 -12.19 -7.27 -0.14
C ASP A 81 -13.66 -6.82 -0.23
N ASP A 82 -14.49 -7.59 -0.93
CA ASP A 82 -15.90 -7.28 -1.17
C ASP A 82 -16.86 -7.93 -0.14
N VAL A 83 -16.34 -8.38 1.01
CA VAL A 83 -17.17 -8.98 2.08
C VAL A 83 -18.24 -7.99 2.56
N GLY A 84 -19.50 -8.45 2.54
CA GLY A 84 -20.64 -7.67 3.05
C GLY A 84 -21.16 -6.60 2.08
N GLY A 85 -20.77 -6.64 0.79
CA GLY A 85 -21.34 -5.78 -0.25
C GLY A 85 -20.84 -4.33 -0.25
N LYS A 86 -19.85 -4.01 0.59
CA LYS A 86 -19.11 -2.74 0.56
C LYS A 86 -17.62 -3.05 0.32
N PRO A 87 -16.99 -2.51 -0.73
CA PRO A 87 -15.58 -2.78 -1.00
C PRO A 87 -14.70 -2.19 0.11
N ARG A 88 -13.82 -3.02 0.66
CA ARG A 88 -12.76 -2.65 1.59
C ARG A 88 -11.40 -2.89 0.95
N ILE A 89 -10.43 -2.06 1.29
CA ILE A 89 -9.10 -2.07 0.65
C ILE A 89 -8.11 -2.73 1.58
N ARG A 90 -7.47 -3.80 1.09
CA ARG A 90 -6.34 -4.45 1.74
C ARG A 90 -5.09 -3.59 1.53
N ILE A 91 -4.53 -3.04 2.59
CA ILE A 91 -3.32 -2.20 2.53
C ILE A 91 -2.09 -3.11 2.38
N PRO A 92 -1.09 -2.76 1.54
CA PRO A 92 0.13 -3.55 1.38
C PRO A 92 0.83 -3.85 2.70
N SER A 93 1.23 -5.11 2.90
CA SER A 93 1.81 -5.61 4.16
C SER A 93 3.14 -4.93 4.56
N VAL A 94 3.82 -4.28 3.62
CA VAL A 94 5.07 -3.54 3.88
C VAL A 94 4.90 -2.43 4.91
N ILE A 95 3.69 -1.85 5.04
CA ILE A 95 3.42 -0.79 6.02
C ILE A 95 3.31 -1.31 7.46
N GLY A 96 3.16 -2.62 7.65
CA GLY A 96 2.87 -3.23 8.95
C GLY A 96 1.42 -3.02 9.40
N ARG A 97 1.22 -2.77 10.71
CA ARG A 97 -0.12 -2.57 11.29
C ARG A 97 -0.72 -1.24 10.84
N VAL A 98 -2.01 -1.24 10.52
CA VAL A 98 -2.79 -0.06 10.14
C VAL A 98 -4.06 0.02 10.96
N CYS A 99 -4.37 1.19 11.49
CA CYS A 99 -5.64 1.43 12.19
C CYS A 99 -6.78 1.51 11.17
N VAL A 100 -7.69 0.54 11.15
CA VAL A 100 -8.83 0.50 10.24
C VAL A 100 -9.71 1.77 10.35
N PRO A 101 -9.99 2.33 11.55
CA PRO A 101 -10.73 3.58 11.69
C PRO A 101 -10.07 4.88 11.19
N CYS A 102 -8.73 5.01 11.20
CA CYS A 102 -8.07 6.29 10.89
C CYS A 102 -6.89 6.21 9.90
N GLY A 103 -6.47 5.01 9.49
CA GLY A 103 -5.38 4.80 8.55
C GLY A 103 -3.97 5.00 9.12
N CYS A 104 -3.80 5.36 10.41
CA CYS A 104 -2.47 5.56 10.98
C CYS A 104 -1.66 4.25 10.98
N SER A 105 -0.34 4.39 10.88
CA SER A 105 0.63 3.30 10.93
C SER A 105 1.77 3.64 11.89
N GLN A 106 2.77 2.77 12.01
CA GLN A 106 3.96 3.06 12.82
C GLN A 106 4.80 4.21 12.25
N GLU A 107 4.89 4.29 10.91
CA GLU A 107 5.67 5.33 10.22
C GLU A 107 4.89 6.63 10.03
N ASP A 108 3.57 6.59 10.23
CA ASP A 108 2.66 7.75 10.16
C ASP A 108 1.61 7.66 11.30
N PRO A 109 2.00 7.97 12.55
CA PRO A 109 1.10 7.92 13.69
C PRO A 109 0.12 9.10 13.67
N CYS A 110 -0.94 9.03 14.50
CA CYS A 110 -1.83 10.17 14.70
C CYS A 110 -1.07 11.42 15.17
N GLN A 111 -1.62 12.61 14.92
CA GLN A 111 -0.98 13.91 15.21
C GLN A 111 -0.51 14.07 16.66
N GLU A 112 -1.26 13.52 17.63
CA GLU A 112 -0.92 13.56 19.06
C GLU A 112 -0.05 12.38 19.52
N GLY A 113 0.32 11.48 18.60
CA GLY A 113 0.88 10.17 18.88
C GLY A 113 -0.20 9.16 19.27
N CYS A 114 0.00 7.90 18.92
CA CYS A 114 -0.85 6.79 19.35
C CYS A 114 -0.05 5.49 19.45
N GLY A 115 -0.51 4.57 20.31
CA GLY A 115 -0.06 3.18 20.30
C GLY A 115 -1.11 2.28 19.64
N TRP A 116 -0.90 0.96 19.74
CA TRP A 116 -1.88 -0.04 19.33
C TRP A 116 -2.74 -0.47 20.51
N HIS A 117 -4.06 -0.44 20.35
CA HIS A 117 -5.01 -1.01 21.32
C HIS A 117 -5.22 -2.50 21.04
N ASP A 118 -5.44 -2.83 19.77
CA ASP A 118 -5.52 -4.19 19.23
C ASP A 118 -4.83 -4.24 17.86
N ASP A 119 -5.02 -5.32 17.10
CA ASP A 119 -4.35 -5.53 15.82
C ASP A 119 -4.79 -4.57 14.70
N VAL A 120 -5.98 -3.96 14.82
CA VAL A 120 -6.58 -3.11 13.77
C VAL A 120 -7.02 -1.73 14.29
N THR A 121 -6.81 -1.42 15.56
CA THR A 121 -7.25 -0.18 16.22
C THR A 121 -6.13 0.46 17.02
N CYS A 122 -5.88 1.75 16.80
CA CYS A 122 -4.95 2.52 17.61
C CYS A 122 -5.60 3.04 18.91
N THR A 123 -4.78 3.38 19.91
CA THR A 123 -5.26 3.87 21.21
C THR A 123 -6.09 5.16 21.10
N ALA A 124 -5.78 6.04 20.13
CA ALA A 124 -6.55 7.26 19.90
C ALA A 124 -7.98 6.96 19.41
N CYS A 125 -8.14 5.96 18.51
CA CYS A 125 -9.46 5.55 18.05
C CYS A 125 -10.22 4.76 19.11
N ALA A 126 -9.54 3.93 19.90
CA ALA A 126 -10.14 3.20 21.02
C ALA A 126 -10.71 4.17 22.08
N GLY A 127 -9.94 5.20 22.47
CA GLY A 127 -10.36 6.19 23.48
C GLY A 127 -11.48 7.13 23.01
N SER A 128 -11.67 7.30 21.71
CA SER A 128 -12.78 8.09 21.16
C SER A 128 -14.18 7.46 21.34
N GLY A 129 -14.24 6.23 21.86
CA GLY A 129 -15.48 5.50 22.17
C GLY A 129 -16.09 5.76 23.55
N GLU A 130 -15.39 6.43 24.48
CA GLU A 130 -15.82 6.64 25.88
C GLU A 130 -16.06 8.11 26.24
N VAL A 131 -16.98 8.78 25.55
CA VAL A 131 -17.70 9.92 26.15
C VAL A 131 -19.16 9.95 25.66
N ALA A 132 -19.89 8.88 25.96
CA ALA A 132 -21.34 9.01 26.11
C ALA A 132 -21.60 9.55 27.52
N TYR A 133 -21.74 10.87 27.64
CA TYR A 133 -22.27 11.49 28.87
C TYR A 133 -23.62 10.83 29.20
N GLY A 134 -23.66 10.18 30.36
CA GLY A 134 -24.91 9.89 31.07
C GLY A 134 -25.48 11.13 31.73
#